data_AF-A0A9X3XE15-F1
#
_entry.id   AF-A0A9X3XE15-F1
#
_cell.length_a   1.000
_cell.length_b   1.000
_cell.length_c   1.000
_cell.angle_alpha   90.00
_cell.angle_beta   90.00
_cell.angle_gamma   90.00
#
_symmetry.space_group_name_H-M   'P 1'
#
loop_
_entity.id
_entity.type
_entity.pdbx_description
1 polymer ?
#
loop_
_entity_poly.entity_id
_entity_poly.type
_entity_poly.pdbx_seq_one_letter_code
_entity_poly.pdbx_strand_id
1 'polypeptide(L)'
;MRYRIPLVGNPSTDAPLRAKYIAAFGSACYTSEVDTFDCFYEKWEKACADAAKVGEVSGNAPYDKGYTCLPVGNGDYTLQVGPDVANKITINYQAAPRQTPLIEVNGVPTEVNGPYRNLTEPQKLAPGQNFYCDTFDNNGAKIEQRTWILRVNRDAHGGEIHSDLAGFTWPCVDENCKPKTCTEPLILKAGPQNDPEAVQVHHVVRSKDQRGCPWGTNSNKNAAVISRKLNRYLTNNYPSEDEVVRISQLPPYTP
;
A
#
# COMPACT_ATOMS: atom_id res chain seq x y z
N MET A 1 17.05 -8.38 -7.45
CA MET A 1 18.00 -7.26 -7.42
C MET A 1 17.35 -6.04 -8.06
N ARG A 2 17.70 -4.84 -7.61
CA ARG A 2 17.18 -3.54 -8.06
C ARG A 2 18.29 -2.49 -7.90
N TYR A 3 18.20 -1.39 -8.64
CA TYR A 3 19.06 -0.21 -8.48
C TYR A 3 18.49 0.67 -7.37
N ARG A 4 19.18 0.74 -6.23
CA ARG A 4 18.85 1.60 -5.10
C ARG A 4 19.46 2.97 -5.30
N ILE A 5 18.64 4.01 -5.23
CA ILE A 5 19.10 5.39 -5.10
C ILE A 5 19.09 5.75 -3.60
N PRO A 6 20.25 6.10 -2.99
CA PRO A 6 20.27 6.67 -1.65
C PRO A 6 19.75 8.11 -1.70
N LEU A 7 18.88 8.45 -0.75
CA LEU A 7 18.25 9.77 -0.68
C LEU A 7 18.99 10.67 0.30
N VAL A 8 19.07 11.96 -0.02
CA VAL A 8 19.74 12.99 0.79
C VAL A 8 18.73 13.60 1.77
N GLY A 9 19.18 14.00 2.97
CA GLY A 9 18.37 14.76 3.94
C GLY A 9 17.59 13.92 4.97
N ASN A 10 17.89 12.62 5.08
CA ASN A 10 17.26 11.69 6.03
C ASN A 10 15.71 11.62 5.95
N PRO A 11 15.15 11.28 4.77
CA PRO A 11 13.70 11.16 4.60
C PRO A 11 13.08 10.02 5.42
N SER A 12 13.86 9.12 6.02
CA SER A 12 13.32 8.11 6.95
C SER A 12 12.66 8.75 8.17
N THR A 13 13.15 9.89 8.65
CA THR A 13 12.61 10.59 9.82
C THR A 13 11.98 11.95 9.49
N ASP A 14 12.29 12.54 8.33
CA ASP A 14 11.70 13.79 7.86
C ASP A 14 10.49 13.52 6.95
N ALA A 15 9.28 13.59 7.51
CA ALA A 15 8.03 13.35 6.78
C ALA A 15 7.77 14.36 5.64
N PRO A 16 7.94 15.69 5.82
CA PRO A 16 7.86 16.64 4.72
C PRO A 16 8.81 16.32 3.56
N LEU A 17 10.07 15.99 3.84
CA LEU A 17 11.04 15.65 2.81
C LEU A 17 10.68 14.32 2.11
N ARG A 18 10.25 13.32 2.88
CA ARG A 18 9.77 12.05 2.34
C ARG A 18 8.61 12.25 1.37
N ALA A 19 7.64 13.09 1.73
CA ALA A 19 6.51 13.44 0.86
C ALA A 19 6.98 14.08 -0.46
N LYS A 20 8.02 14.93 -0.44
CA LYS A 20 8.62 15.48 -1.67
C LYS A 20 9.23 14.38 -2.55
N TYR A 21 9.94 13.42 -1.96
CA TYR A 21 10.48 12.29 -2.71
C TYR A 21 9.40 11.38 -3.29
N ILE A 22 8.34 11.09 -2.53
CA ILE A 22 7.17 10.34 -3.04
C ILE A 22 6.52 11.10 -4.20
N ALA A 23 6.38 12.42 -4.09
CA ALA A 23 5.83 13.25 -5.18
C ALA A 23 6.72 13.23 -6.43
N ALA A 24 8.04 13.23 -6.26
CA ALA A 24 9.00 13.25 -7.37
C ALA A 24 9.15 11.90 -8.08
N PHE A 25 9.11 10.81 -7.33
CA PHE A 25 9.55 9.48 -7.77
C PHE A 25 8.46 8.40 -7.66
N GLY A 26 7.33 8.72 -7.03
CA GLY A 26 6.16 7.85 -6.91
C GLY A 26 6.47 6.53 -6.22
N SER A 27 5.89 5.47 -6.78
CA SER A 27 5.95 4.09 -6.28
C SER A 27 7.34 3.46 -6.23
N ALA A 28 8.35 4.10 -6.84
CA ALA A 28 9.72 3.63 -6.75
C ALA A 28 10.25 3.75 -5.31
N CYS A 29 9.74 4.70 -4.53
CA CYS A 29 10.19 4.98 -3.17
C CYS A 29 9.20 4.45 -2.15
N TYR A 30 9.73 3.82 -1.11
CA TYR A 30 8.92 3.27 -0.03
C TYR A 30 9.74 3.12 1.24
N THR A 31 9.04 3.09 2.38
CA THR A 31 9.63 2.69 3.66
C THR A 31 9.74 1.17 3.68
N SER A 32 10.95 0.66 3.89
CA SER A 32 11.22 -0.76 3.92
C SER A 32 10.92 -1.38 5.29
N GLU A 33 10.87 -2.71 5.36
CA GLU A 33 10.74 -3.47 6.61
C GLU A 33 11.97 -3.36 7.54
N VAL A 34 13.05 -2.69 7.10
CA VAL A 34 14.23 -2.36 7.92
C VAL A 34 14.27 -0.87 8.27
N ASP A 35 13.12 -0.20 8.21
CA ASP A 35 12.91 1.20 8.61
C ASP A 35 13.74 2.24 7.85
N THR A 36 14.13 1.93 6.61
CA THR A 36 14.76 2.90 5.69
C THR A 36 13.80 3.33 4.60
N PHE A 37 13.80 4.62 4.26
CA PHE A 37 13.10 5.15 3.10
C PHE A 37 14.08 5.34 1.93
N ASP A 38 13.91 4.53 0.88
CA ASP A 38 14.80 4.48 -0.29
C ASP A 38 13.98 4.28 -1.56
N CYS A 39 14.58 4.55 -2.72
CA CYS A 39 13.95 4.31 -4.02
C CYS A 39 14.65 3.19 -4.79
N PHE A 40 13.88 2.25 -5.33
CA PHE A 40 14.38 1.07 -6.01
C PHE A 40 13.81 0.93 -7.41
N TYR A 41 14.70 0.72 -8.38
CA TYR A 41 14.37 0.66 -9.80
C TYR A 41 14.79 -0.65 -10.43
N GLU A 42 14.01 -1.09 -11.43
CA GLU A 42 14.29 -2.29 -12.22
C GLU A 42 15.45 -2.05 -13.21
N LYS A 43 15.55 -0.83 -13.74
CA LYS A 43 16.49 -0.42 -14.79
C LYS A 43 17.38 0.71 -14.29
N TRP A 44 18.67 0.64 -14.60
CA TRP A 44 19.66 1.64 -14.17
C TRP A 44 19.41 2.99 -14.83
N GLU A 45 18.93 3.02 -16.08
CA GLU A 45 18.66 4.26 -16.83
C GLU A 45 17.63 5.11 -16.10
N LYS A 46 16.57 4.48 -15.59
CA LYS A 46 15.52 5.17 -14.82
C LYS A 46 16.04 5.59 -13.45
N ALA A 47 16.83 4.74 -12.79
CA ALA A 47 17.47 5.10 -11.53
C ALA A 47 18.35 6.35 -11.70
N CYS A 48 19.15 6.42 -12.77
CA CYS A 48 19.99 7.56 -13.09
C CYS A 48 19.20 8.82 -13.42
N ALA A 49 18.13 8.70 -14.19
CA ALA A 49 17.26 9.83 -14.53
C ALA A 49 16.59 10.45 -13.29
N ASP A 50 16.16 9.63 -12.33
CA ASP A 50 15.54 10.12 -11.10
C ASP A 50 16.58 10.57 -10.07
N ALA A 51 17.74 9.91 -10.00
CA ALA A 51 18.88 10.29 -9.16
C ALA A 51 19.34 11.73 -9.42
N ALA A 52 19.27 12.19 -10.67
CA ALA A 52 19.57 13.57 -11.06
C ALA A 52 18.73 14.62 -10.32
N LYS A 53 17.51 14.26 -9.93
CA LYS A 53 16.58 15.17 -9.24
C LYS A 53 16.71 15.13 -7.71
N VAL A 54 17.50 14.21 -7.16
CA VAL A 54 17.64 14.05 -5.69
C VAL A 54 18.11 15.35 -5.04
N GLY A 55 19.10 16.02 -5.64
CA GLY A 55 19.59 17.30 -5.13
C GLY A 55 18.52 18.39 -5.10
N GLU A 56 17.72 18.52 -6.16
CA GLU A 56 16.60 19.47 -6.21
C GLU A 56 15.56 19.17 -5.12
N VAL A 57 15.17 17.90 -5.00
CA VAL A 57 14.16 17.47 -4.01
C VAL A 57 14.64 17.69 -2.58
N SER A 58 15.93 17.47 -2.30
CA SER A 58 16.54 17.71 -0.98
C SER A 58 16.83 19.18 -0.68
N GLY A 59 16.65 20.09 -1.65
CA GLY A 59 16.92 21.52 -1.49
C GLY A 59 18.40 21.91 -1.65
N ASN A 60 19.20 21.09 -2.34
CA ASN A 60 20.57 21.45 -2.70
C ASN A 60 20.58 22.54 -3.78
N ALA A 61 21.69 23.28 -3.88
CA ALA A 61 21.87 24.25 -4.95
C ALA A 61 21.79 23.58 -6.34
N PRO A 62 21.14 24.21 -7.33
CA PRO A 62 21.09 23.71 -8.71
C PRO A 62 22.50 23.44 -9.26
N TYR A 63 22.62 22.42 -10.11
CA TYR A 63 23.88 22.09 -10.77
C TYR A 63 23.71 22.13 -12.28
N ASP A 64 24.35 23.12 -12.91
CA ASP A 64 24.18 23.43 -14.34
C ASP A 64 24.96 22.50 -15.29
N LYS A 65 25.85 21.64 -14.75
CA LYS A 65 26.61 20.67 -15.55
C LYS A 65 25.88 19.34 -15.48
N GLY A 66 25.19 19.00 -16.58
CA GLY A 66 24.30 17.85 -16.69
C GLY A 66 24.73 16.57 -15.97
N TYR A 67 23.73 15.84 -15.49
CA TYR A 67 23.86 14.64 -14.68
C TYR A 67 24.28 13.44 -15.54
N THR A 68 25.57 13.06 -15.48
CA THR A 68 26.05 11.83 -16.14
C THR A 68 26.32 10.76 -15.08
N CYS A 69 25.56 9.67 -15.15
CA CYS A 69 25.85 8.48 -14.38
C CYS A 69 27.13 7.80 -14.90
N LEU A 70 28.09 7.57 -14.01
CA LEU A 70 29.35 6.91 -14.35
C LEU A 70 29.39 5.50 -13.75
N PRO A 71 29.63 4.45 -14.55
CA PRO A 71 29.73 3.09 -14.04
C PRO A 71 30.97 2.92 -13.14
N VAL A 72 30.83 2.14 -12.08
CA VAL A 72 31.91 1.87 -11.09
C VAL A 72 32.58 0.51 -11.32
N GLY A 73 32.04 -0.32 -12.23
CA GLY A 73 32.65 -1.59 -12.66
C GLY A 73 32.06 -2.85 -12.01
N ASN A 74 31.17 -2.72 -11.03
CA ASN A 74 30.48 -3.82 -10.32
C ASN A 74 28.96 -3.83 -10.56
N GLY A 75 28.47 -3.05 -11.52
CA GLY A 75 27.04 -2.83 -11.76
C GLY A 75 26.48 -1.58 -11.06
N ASP A 76 27.26 -0.93 -10.19
CA ASP A 76 26.90 0.33 -9.56
C ASP A 76 27.23 1.53 -10.46
N TYR A 77 26.57 2.64 -10.17
CA TYR A 77 26.77 3.92 -10.83
C TYR A 77 27.02 5.01 -9.80
N THR A 78 27.78 6.03 -10.17
CA THR A 78 27.92 7.26 -9.36
C THR A 78 27.35 8.44 -10.11
N LEU A 79 26.76 9.36 -9.35
CA LEU A 79 26.21 10.60 -9.88
C LEU A 79 26.48 11.76 -8.93
N GLN A 80 26.96 12.88 -9.46
CA GLN A 80 27.05 14.13 -8.73
C GLN A 80 25.68 14.83 -8.74
N VAL A 81 25.18 15.19 -7.55
CA VAL A 81 23.81 15.73 -7.34
C VAL A 81 23.83 17.17 -6.81
N GLY A 82 24.91 17.90 -7.06
CA GLY A 82 25.06 19.31 -6.69
C GLY A 82 26.37 19.92 -7.24
N PRO A 83 26.57 21.24 -7.11
CA PRO A 83 27.76 21.93 -7.63
C PRO A 83 29.07 21.50 -6.96
N ASP A 84 29.00 21.05 -5.71
CA ASP A 84 30.14 20.46 -5.02
C ASP A 84 30.40 19.03 -5.54
N VAL A 85 31.64 18.76 -5.96
CA VAL A 85 32.10 17.44 -6.41
C VAL A 85 32.06 16.39 -5.29
N ALA A 86 31.99 16.80 -4.03
CA ALA A 86 31.78 15.93 -2.89
C ALA A 86 30.32 15.45 -2.76
N ASN A 87 29.35 16.17 -3.34
CA ASN A 87 27.93 15.80 -3.32
C ASN A 87 27.65 14.74 -4.40
N LYS A 88 28.20 13.54 -4.18
CA LYS A 88 27.99 12.37 -5.02
C LYS A 88 27.15 11.34 -4.30
N ILE A 89 26.25 10.71 -5.04
CA ILE A 89 25.52 9.52 -4.61
C ILE A 89 25.98 8.31 -5.41
N THR A 90 25.96 7.16 -4.75
CA THR A 90 26.22 5.86 -5.38
C THR A 90 24.89 5.13 -5.53
N ILE A 91 24.52 4.81 -6.78
CA ILE A 91 23.37 3.98 -7.11
C ILE A 91 23.83 2.52 -7.04
N ASN A 92 23.36 1.80 -6.03
CA ASN A 92 23.83 0.45 -5.73
C ASN A 92 22.90 -0.60 -6.37
N TYR A 93 23.45 -1.60 -7.04
CA TYR A 93 22.69 -2.75 -7.51
C TYR A 93 22.62 -3.81 -6.42
N GLN A 94 21.49 -3.86 -5.70
CA GLN A 94 21.35 -4.66 -4.49
C GLN A 94 19.98 -5.34 -4.38
N ALA A 95 19.82 -6.21 -3.39
CA ALA A 95 18.51 -6.72 -3.03
C ALA A 95 17.64 -5.57 -2.49
N ALA A 96 16.41 -5.47 -2.97
CA ALA A 96 15.44 -4.52 -2.45
C ALA A 96 14.68 -5.18 -1.29
N PRO A 97 14.70 -4.60 -0.08
CA PRO A 97 13.93 -5.12 1.05
C PRO A 97 12.43 -5.04 0.77
N ARG A 98 11.61 -5.80 1.49
CA ARG A 98 10.15 -5.67 1.33
C ARG A 98 9.69 -4.32 1.86
N GLN A 99 8.56 -3.88 1.35
CA GLN A 99 7.91 -2.66 1.79
C GLN A 99 7.23 -2.93 3.14
N THR A 100 7.30 -1.98 4.06
CA THR A 100 6.60 -2.09 5.34
C THR A 100 5.09 -2.11 5.10
N PRO A 101 4.31 -2.97 5.79
CA PRO A 101 2.85 -2.94 5.74
C PRO A 101 2.25 -1.74 6.49
N LEU A 102 3.08 -0.94 7.18
CA LEU A 102 2.63 0.28 7.82
C LEU A 102 2.29 1.34 6.75
N ILE A 103 1.12 1.93 6.86
CA ILE A 103 0.66 2.98 5.95
C ILE A 103 0.91 4.33 6.60
N GLU A 104 1.40 5.28 5.82
CA GLU A 104 1.62 6.64 6.32
C GLU A 104 0.28 7.35 6.50
N VAL A 105 0.04 7.80 7.73
CA VAL A 105 -1.10 8.64 8.10
C VAL A 105 -0.52 9.89 8.74
N ASN A 106 -0.72 11.06 8.14
CA ASN A 106 -0.10 12.32 8.56
C ASN A 106 1.42 12.22 8.77
N GLY A 107 2.12 11.46 7.91
CA GLY A 107 3.57 11.26 7.98
C GLY A 107 4.05 10.29 9.07
N VAL A 108 3.12 9.60 9.76
CA VAL A 108 3.42 8.59 10.78
C VAL A 108 3.12 7.19 10.23
N PRO A 109 4.10 6.26 10.21
CA PRO A 109 3.85 4.86 9.88
C PRO A 109 2.85 4.24 10.84
N THR A 110 1.70 3.81 10.33
CA THR A 110 0.55 3.34 11.13
C THR A 110 0.15 1.93 10.72
N GLU A 111 -0.06 1.05 11.70
CA GLU A 111 -0.64 -0.28 11.47
C GLU A 111 -2.13 -0.13 11.16
N VAL A 112 -2.62 -0.86 10.16
CA VAL A 112 -4.07 -0.93 9.90
C VAL A 112 -4.76 -1.66 11.05
N ASN A 113 -5.88 -1.12 11.51
CA ASN A 113 -6.65 -1.70 12.61
C ASN A 113 -8.17 -1.74 12.32
N GLY A 114 -8.58 -2.59 11.39
CA GLY A 114 -9.95 -2.67 10.88
C GLY A 114 -10.98 -3.25 11.86
N PRO A 115 -12.26 -3.29 11.45
CA PRO A 115 -13.38 -3.60 12.34
C PRO A 115 -13.39 -5.06 12.83
N TYR A 116 -12.73 -5.98 12.14
CA TYR A 116 -12.69 -7.39 12.51
C TYR A 116 -11.54 -7.77 13.46
N ARG A 117 -10.79 -6.79 13.97
CA ARG A 117 -9.61 -6.97 14.84
C ARG A 117 -9.81 -7.84 16.09
N ASN A 118 -11.04 -8.03 16.55
CA ASN A 118 -11.35 -8.87 17.70
C ASN A 118 -11.65 -10.34 17.35
N LEU A 119 -11.71 -10.69 16.06
CA LEU A 119 -11.91 -12.07 15.62
C LEU A 119 -10.62 -12.88 15.75
N THR A 120 -10.75 -14.17 16.07
CA THR A 120 -9.62 -15.09 16.11
C THR A 120 -8.91 -15.13 14.75
N GLU A 121 -7.61 -14.87 14.78
CA GLU A 121 -6.76 -14.87 13.59
C GLU A 121 -6.72 -16.26 12.92
N PRO A 122 -6.57 -16.31 11.58
CA PRO A 122 -6.54 -17.57 10.86
C PRO A 122 -5.33 -18.40 11.24
N GLN A 123 -5.43 -19.73 11.10
CA GLN A 123 -4.34 -20.64 11.46
C GLN A 123 -3.05 -20.39 10.66
N LYS A 124 -3.19 -19.88 9.43
CA LYS A 124 -2.09 -19.50 8.55
C LYS A 124 -2.12 -18.00 8.31
N LEU A 125 -1.55 -17.26 9.24
CA LEU A 125 -1.36 -15.81 9.13
C LEU A 125 -0.02 -15.51 8.46
N ALA A 126 -0.04 -14.96 7.24
CA ALA A 126 1.18 -14.56 6.54
C ALA A 126 0.93 -13.50 5.44
N PRO A 127 1.97 -12.73 5.04
CA PRO A 127 1.91 -11.82 3.91
C PRO A 127 1.49 -12.52 2.61
N GLY A 128 0.63 -11.87 1.82
CA GLY A 128 0.15 -12.36 0.53
C GLY A 128 -0.88 -13.48 0.59
N GLN A 129 -1.24 -13.95 1.80
CA GLN A 129 -2.35 -14.89 1.98
C GLN A 129 -3.70 -14.23 1.71
N ASN A 130 -4.71 -15.04 1.42
CA ASN A 130 -6.08 -14.58 1.20
C ASN A 130 -7.00 -14.93 2.38
N PHE A 131 -8.22 -14.41 2.37
CA PHE A 131 -9.23 -14.65 3.41
C PHE A 131 -10.00 -15.98 3.24
N TYR A 132 -9.58 -16.89 2.35
CA TYR A 132 -10.20 -18.21 2.20
C TYR A 132 -9.51 -19.27 3.08
N CYS A 133 -8.71 -18.84 4.06
CA CYS A 133 -8.04 -19.72 5.01
C CYS A 133 -9.01 -20.14 6.13
N ASP A 134 -8.72 -21.27 6.76
CA ASP A 134 -9.47 -21.73 7.92
C ASP A 134 -9.16 -20.92 9.20
N THR A 135 -10.20 -20.66 9.98
CA THR A 135 -10.15 -20.08 11.33
C THR A 135 -11.15 -20.81 12.25
N PHE A 136 -11.39 -20.29 13.45
CA PHE A 136 -12.39 -20.77 14.39
C PHE A 136 -13.42 -19.68 14.71
N ASP A 137 -14.69 -20.08 14.85
CA ASP A 137 -15.73 -19.22 15.39
C ASP A 137 -15.61 -19.09 16.93
N ASN A 138 -16.50 -18.32 17.55
CA ASN A 138 -16.52 -18.12 19.00
C ASN A 138 -16.73 -19.42 19.81
N ASN A 139 -17.26 -20.47 19.19
CA ASN A 139 -17.50 -21.76 19.83
C ASN A 139 -16.32 -22.74 19.62
N GLY A 140 -15.24 -22.30 18.98
CA GLY A 140 -14.10 -23.13 18.61
C GLY A 140 -14.39 -24.06 17.42
N ALA A 141 -15.50 -23.85 16.69
CA ALA A 141 -15.81 -24.62 15.49
C ALA A 141 -15.03 -24.06 14.30
N LYS A 142 -14.47 -24.97 13.49
CA LYS A 142 -13.69 -24.61 12.30
C LYS A 142 -14.59 -23.97 11.24
N ILE A 143 -14.17 -22.82 10.70
CA ILE A 143 -14.92 -22.05 9.69
C ILE A 143 -13.94 -21.36 8.73
N GLU A 144 -14.36 -21.14 7.49
CA GLU A 144 -13.60 -20.31 6.55
C GLU A 144 -13.62 -18.84 7.01
N GLN A 145 -12.44 -18.21 7.07
CA GLN A 145 -12.26 -16.85 7.57
C GLN A 145 -13.15 -15.81 6.88
N ARG A 146 -13.23 -15.81 5.54
CA ARG A 146 -14.11 -14.92 4.78
C ARG A 146 -15.56 -15.12 5.17
N THR A 147 -16.01 -16.37 5.27
CA THR A 147 -17.37 -16.69 5.69
C THR A 147 -17.65 -16.19 7.10
N TRP A 148 -16.67 -16.29 8.01
CA TRP A 148 -16.80 -15.76 9.36
C TRP A 148 -16.90 -14.24 9.41
N ILE A 149 -16.02 -13.52 8.71
CA ILE A 149 -16.03 -12.06 8.59
C ILE A 149 -17.39 -11.56 8.06
N LEU A 150 -17.91 -12.19 7.01
CA LEU A 150 -19.20 -11.82 6.42
C LEU A 150 -20.39 -12.09 7.35
N ARG A 151 -20.32 -13.17 8.15
CA ARG A 151 -21.34 -13.46 9.16
C ARG A 151 -21.34 -12.42 10.27
N VAL A 152 -20.17 -12.09 10.82
CA VAL A 152 -20.04 -11.07 11.88
C VAL A 152 -20.51 -9.70 11.39
N ASN A 153 -20.14 -9.31 10.17
CA ASN A 153 -20.68 -8.10 9.54
C ASN A 153 -22.21 -8.16 9.46
N ARG A 154 -22.78 -9.27 8.99
CA ARG A 154 -24.22 -9.42 8.86
C ARG A 154 -24.95 -9.31 10.21
N ASP A 155 -24.43 -9.99 11.22
CA ASP A 155 -25.03 -10.06 12.55
C ASP A 155 -24.99 -8.68 13.23
N ALA A 156 -23.90 -7.92 13.03
CA ALA A 156 -23.77 -6.55 13.52
C ALA A 156 -24.77 -5.56 12.89
N HIS A 157 -25.33 -5.87 11.71
CA HIS A 157 -26.23 -4.99 10.96
C HIS A 157 -27.61 -5.61 10.73
N GLY A 158 -28.10 -6.40 11.69
CA GLY A 158 -29.50 -6.84 11.72
C GLY A 158 -29.90 -7.77 10.57
N GLY A 159 -28.96 -8.51 9.98
CA GLY A 159 -29.23 -9.46 8.90
C GLY A 159 -28.81 -8.98 7.50
N GLU A 160 -28.41 -7.71 7.36
CA GLU A 160 -27.89 -7.14 6.12
C GLU A 160 -26.35 -7.11 6.12
N ILE A 161 -25.74 -7.15 4.94
CA ILE A 161 -24.28 -6.98 4.82
C ILE A 161 -24.01 -5.51 4.54
N HIS A 162 -23.29 -4.83 5.41
CA HIS A 162 -22.93 -3.42 5.26
C HIS A 162 -21.48 -3.28 4.79
N SER A 163 -21.22 -2.29 3.93
CA SER A 163 -19.86 -1.93 3.54
C SER A 163 -19.17 -1.12 4.64
N ASP A 164 -17.97 -1.53 5.02
CA ASP A 164 -17.12 -0.82 5.98
C ASP A 164 -16.61 0.51 5.41
N LEU A 165 -16.64 0.68 4.08
CA LEU A 165 -16.29 1.93 3.40
C LEU A 165 -17.52 2.61 2.78
N ALA A 166 -18.73 2.38 3.31
CA ALA A 166 -19.94 3.05 2.84
C ALA A 166 -19.73 4.57 2.68
N GLY A 167 -20.12 5.11 1.52
CA GLY A 167 -19.93 6.53 1.19
C GLY A 167 -18.51 6.91 0.72
N PHE A 168 -17.55 5.98 0.70
CA PHE A 168 -16.24 6.22 0.08
C PHE A 168 -16.40 6.47 -1.43
N THR A 169 -15.65 7.44 -1.97
CA THR A 169 -15.77 7.87 -3.36
C THR A 169 -14.50 7.62 -4.14
N TRP A 170 -14.63 7.18 -5.40
CA TRP A 170 -13.47 6.95 -6.28
C TRP A 170 -13.80 7.25 -7.75
N PRO A 171 -12.79 7.58 -8.57
CA PRO A 171 -12.97 7.70 -10.02
C PRO A 171 -13.28 6.33 -10.62
N CYS A 172 -14.32 6.28 -11.46
CA CYS A 172 -14.73 5.09 -12.19
C CYS A 172 -15.29 5.48 -13.57
N VAL A 173 -15.82 4.50 -14.30
CA VAL A 173 -16.45 4.72 -15.61
C VAL A 173 -17.92 4.31 -15.59
N ASP A 174 -18.75 5.01 -16.36
CA ASP A 174 -20.14 4.63 -16.61
C ASP A 174 -20.27 3.55 -17.69
N GLU A 175 -21.50 3.17 -18.02
CA GLU A 175 -21.82 2.17 -19.05
C GLU A 175 -21.35 2.59 -20.46
N ASN A 176 -21.11 3.88 -20.68
CA ASN A 176 -20.61 4.47 -21.91
C ASN A 176 -19.10 4.77 -21.84
N CYS A 177 -18.38 4.18 -20.89
CA CYS A 177 -16.95 4.40 -20.65
C CYS A 177 -16.57 5.85 -20.33
N LYS A 178 -17.52 6.69 -19.85
CA LYS A 178 -17.23 8.08 -19.47
C LYS A 178 -16.77 8.16 -18.01
N PRO A 179 -15.78 9.02 -17.69
CA PRO A 179 -15.36 9.25 -16.32
C PRO A 179 -16.52 9.72 -15.45
N LYS A 180 -16.70 9.10 -14.30
CA LYS A 180 -17.63 9.52 -13.24
C LYS A 180 -17.04 9.26 -11.87
N THR A 181 -17.68 9.78 -10.84
CA THR A 181 -17.39 9.43 -9.44
C THR A 181 -18.35 8.33 -9.01
N CYS A 182 -17.80 7.21 -8.54
CA CYS A 182 -18.56 6.15 -7.88
C CYS A 182 -18.58 6.41 -6.38
N THR A 183 -19.62 5.93 -5.72
CA THR A 183 -19.78 5.96 -4.27
C THR A 183 -20.08 4.55 -3.78
N GLU A 184 -19.44 4.17 -2.68
CA GLU A 184 -19.60 2.84 -2.10
C GLU A 184 -20.98 2.73 -1.45
N PRO A 185 -21.80 1.75 -1.85
CA PRO A 185 -23.13 1.58 -1.26
C PRO A 185 -23.04 1.13 0.19
N LEU A 186 -24.04 1.52 0.99
CA LEU A 186 -24.15 1.07 2.38
C LEU A 186 -24.42 -0.44 2.46
N ILE A 187 -25.45 -0.91 1.75
CA ILE A 187 -25.87 -2.32 1.77
C ILE A 187 -25.30 -3.04 0.56
N LEU A 188 -24.65 -4.17 0.80
CA LEU A 188 -24.03 -5.02 -0.21
C LEU A 188 -24.87 -6.28 -0.46
N LYS A 189 -24.79 -6.79 -1.69
CA LYS A 189 -25.48 -8.02 -2.07
C LYS A 189 -24.56 -9.22 -1.94
N ALA A 190 -25.09 -10.31 -1.40
CA ALA A 190 -24.51 -11.63 -1.60
C ALA A 190 -24.78 -12.03 -3.06
N GLY A 191 -23.73 -12.09 -3.87
CA GLY A 191 -23.84 -12.40 -5.29
C GLY A 191 -22.71 -13.35 -5.74
N PRO A 192 -22.83 -13.94 -6.94
CA PRO A 192 -21.74 -14.70 -7.53
C PRO A 192 -20.48 -13.82 -7.65
N GLN A 193 -19.29 -14.42 -7.60
CA GLN A 193 -18.01 -13.69 -7.59
C GLN A 193 -17.82 -12.71 -8.77
N ASN A 194 -18.56 -12.91 -9.87
CA ASN A 194 -18.53 -12.07 -11.07
C ASN A 194 -19.52 -10.90 -11.04
N ASP A 195 -20.50 -10.89 -10.13
CA ASP A 195 -21.41 -9.76 -9.94
C ASP A 195 -20.58 -8.57 -9.42
N PRO A 196 -20.56 -7.43 -10.14
CA PRO A 196 -19.78 -6.27 -9.73
C PRO A 196 -20.24 -5.65 -8.40
N GLU A 197 -21.48 -5.90 -7.97
CA GLU A 197 -22.01 -5.46 -6.66
C GLU A 197 -21.85 -6.52 -5.56
N ALA A 198 -21.24 -7.67 -5.88
CA ALA A 198 -21.04 -8.71 -4.88
C ALA A 198 -20.11 -8.23 -3.76
N VAL A 199 -20.48 -8.58 -2.53
CA VAL A 199 -19.64 -8.38 -1.37
C VAL A 199 -18.30 -9.11 -1.48
N GLN A 200 -17.23 -8.42 -1.11
CA GLN A 200 -15.88 -8.96 -0.98
C GLN A 200 -15.27 -8.60 0.37
N VAL A 201 -14.37 -9.46 0.84
CA VAL A 201 -13.47 -9.14 1.95
C VAL A 201 -12.16 -8.68 1.34
N HIS A 202 -11.80 -7.46 1.69
CA HIS A 202 -10.72 -6.67 1.12
C HIS A 202 -9.52 -6.60 2.06
N HIS A 203 -8.34 -6.54 1.45
CA HIS A 203 -7.06 -6.31 2.12
C HIS A 203 -6.76 -4.81 2.11
N VAL A 204 -6.90 -4.14 3.25
CA VAL A 204 -6.65 -2.70 3.37
C VAL A 204 -5.18 -2.39 3.06
N VAL A 205 -4.23 -3.07 3.71
CA VAL A 205 -2.89 -3.27 3.16
C VAL A 205 -2.98 -4.37 2.13
N ARG A 206 -2.77 -4.05 0.85
CA ARG A 206 -2.92 -5.00 -0.26
C ARG A 206 -2.08 -6.26 -0.05
N SER A 207 -2.55 -7.40 -0.53
CA SER A 207 -1.81 -8.67 -0.43
C SER A 207 -0.42 -8.62 -1.09
N LYS A 208 -0.26 -7.75 -2.10
CA LYS A 208 1.01 -7.50 -2.77
C LYS A 208 1.28 -6.00 -2.84
N ASP A 209 2.54 -5.61 -2.71
CA ASP A 209 2.96 -4.25 -3.00
C ASP A 209 3.01 -3.98 -4.51
N GLN A 210 3.32 -2.74 -4.90
CA GLN A 210 3.42 -2.35 -6.32
C GLN A 210 4.56 -3.05 -7.07
N ARG A 211 5.46 -3.73 -6.38
CA ARG A 211 6.54 -4.54 -6.95
C ARG A 211 6.14 -6.01 -7.09
N GLY A 212 4.93 -6.37 -6.66
CA GLY A 212 4.40 -7.73 -6.68
C GLY A 212 4.87 -8.61 -5.52
N CYS A 213 5.61 -8.06 -4.55
CA CYS A 213 6.07 -8.79 -3.37
C CYS A 213 4.91 -9.00 -2.39
N PRO A 214 4.82 -10.16 -1.70
CA PRO A 214 3.87 -10.35 -0.61
C PRO A 214 4.00 -9.25 0.44
N TRP A 215 2.89 -8.59 0.76
CA TRP A 215 2.89 -7.34 1.53
C TRP A 215 1.93 -7.38 2.73
N GLY A 216 0.65 -7.09 2.52
CA GLY A 216 -0.38 -7.24 3.55
C GLY A 216 -0.68 -8.69 3.87
N THR A 217 -1.06 -8.95 5.13
CA THR A 217 -1.43 -10.28 5.62
C THR A 217 -2.94 -10.49 5.55
N ASN A 218 -3.38 -11.74 5.67
CA ASN A 218 -4.78 -12.09 5.92
C ASN A 218 -5.18 -11.91 7.39
N SER A 219 -4.57 -10.99 8.15
CA SER A 219 -5.03 -10.67 9.51
C SER A 219 -6.44 -10.10 9.46
N ASN A 220 -7.27 -10.41 10.46
CA ASN A 220 -8.59 -9.81 10.59
C ASN A 220 -8.51 -8.29 10.82
N LYS A 221 -7.41 -7.76 11.38
CA LYS A 221 -7.15 -6.31 11.44
C LYS A 221 -7.01 -5.68 10.05
N ASN A 222 -6.56 -6.45 9.07
CA ASN A 222 -6.34 -5.99 7.70
C ASN A 222 -7.57 -6.19 6.79
N ALA A 223 -8.69 -6.67 7.36
CA ALA A 223 -9.89 -6.98 6.62
C ALA A 223 -10.88 -5.80 6.63
N ALA A 224 -11.54 -5.60 5.48
CA ALA A 224 -12.71 -4.74 5.35
C ALA A 224 -13.74 -5.42 4.41
N VAL A 225 -15.02 -5.30 4.69
CA VAL A 225 -16.12 -5.73 3.83
C VAL A 225 -16.51 -4.59 2.91
N ILE A 226 -16.37 -4.78 1.59
CA ILE A 226 -16.67 -3.76 0.57
C ILE A 226 -17.23 -4.40 -0.71
N SER A 227 -17.74 -3.57 -1.62
CA SER A 227 -18.17 -3.99 -2.95
C SER A 227 -16.99 -4.46 -3.80
N ARG A 228 -17.26 -5.40 -4.72
CA ARG A 228 -16.27 -5.82 -5.72
C ARG A 228 -15.79 -4.67 -6.60
N LYS A 229 -16.66 -3.70 -6.93
CA LYS A 229 -16.27 -2.50 -7.69
C LYS A 229 -15.20 -1.69 -6.96
N LEU A 230 -15.41 -1.38 -5.68
CA LEU A 230 -14.41 -0.67 -4.89
C LEU A 230 -13.15 -1.52 -4.71
N ASN A 231 -13.29 -2.80 -4.39
CA ASN A 231 -12.12 -3.68 -4.21
C ASN A 231 -11.24 -3.74 -5.47
N ARG A 232 -11.84 -3.76 -6.67
CA ARG A 232 -11.08 -3.73 -7.93
C ARG A 232 -10.33 -2.41 -8.10
N TYR A 233 -10.93 -1.28 -7.75
CA TYR A 233 -10.23 0.00 -7.77
C TYR A 233 -9.07 0.00 -6.78
N LEU A 234 -9.34 -0.33 -5.52
CA LEU A 234 -8.36 -0.32 -4.43
C LEU A 234 -7.19 -1.27 -4.68
N THR A 235 -7.43 -2.49 -5.18
CA THR A 235 -6.37 -3.49 -5.45
C THR A 235 -5.33 -2.99 -6.46
N ASN A 236 -5.70 -2.08 -7.36
CA ASN A 236 -4.79 -1.50 -8.36
C ASN A 236 -4.09 -0.23 -7.87
N ASN A 237 -4.39 0.21 -6.65
CA ASN A 237 -3.86 1.45 -6.06
C ASN A 237 -3.17 1.16 -4.73
N TYR A 238 -2.18 1.99 -4.40
CA TYR A 238 -1.62 1.99 -3.07
C TYR A 238 -2.70 2.37 -2.04
N PRO A 239 -2.76 1.76 -0.85
CA PRO A 239 -3.69 2.14 0.22
C PRO A 239 -3.56 3.62 0.51
N SER A 240 -4.69 4.34 0.50
CA SER A 240 -4.69 5.77 0.80
C SER A 240 -4.79 6.02 2.30
N GLU A 241 -4.33 7.18 2.75
CA GLU A 241 -4.54 7.62 4.13
C GLU A 241 -6.03 7.64 4.50
N ASP A 242 -6.89 8.20 3.64
CA ASP A 242 -8.34 8.27 3.89
C ASP A 242 -8.97 6.88 4.08
N GLU A 243 -8.54 5.90 3.28
CA GLU A 243 -8.97 4.50 3.42
C GLU A 243 -8.60 3.94 4.80
N VAL A 244 -7.32 4.05 5.17
CA VAL A 244 -6.78 3.50 6.42
C VAL A 244 -7.41 4.19 7.63
N VAL A 245 -7.56 5.52 7.58
CA VAL A 245 -8.16 6.31 8.65
C VAL A 245 -9.61 5.91 8.86
N ARG A 246 -10.43 5.87 7.80
CA ARG A 246 -11.85 5.49 7.91
C ARG A 246 -12.02 4.09 8.49
N ILE A 247 -11.29 3.11 7.95
CA ILE A 247 -11.36 1.73 8.44
C ILE A 247 -10.94 1.62 9.90
N SER A 248 -9.85 2.29 10.28
CA SER A 248 -9.31 2.21 11.64
C SER A 248 -10.18 2.94 12.67
N GLN A 249 -11.05 3.86 12.23
CA GLN A 249 -12.02 4.55 13.08
C GLN A 249 -13.30 3.74 13.33
N LEU A 250 -13.55 2.67 12.58
CA LEU A 250 -14.73 1.84 12.80
C LEU A 250 -14.66 1.13 14.16
N PRO A 251 -15.79 1.07 14.90
CA PRO A 251 -15.84 0.26 16.11
C PRO A 251 -15.54 -1.21 15.76
N PRO A 252 -14.93 -1.97 16.68
CA PRO A 252 -14.70 -3.37 16.42
C PRO A 252 -16.05 -4.08 16.41
N TYR A 253 -16.28 -4.94 15.42
CA TYR A 253 -17.43 -5.81 15.44
C TYR A 253 -17.21 -6.92 16.46
N THR A 254 -18.24 -7.13 17.28
CA THR A 254 -18.27 -8.21 18.26
C THR A 254 -18.98 -9.41 17.61
N PRO A 255 -18.34 -10.58 17.56
CA PRO A 255 -18.96 -11.79 17.06
C PRO A 255 -19.98 -12.42 18.02
#